data_AF-A0A4V6QBV7-F1
#
_entry.id   AF-A0A4V6QBV7-F1
#
_cell.length_a   1.000
_cell.length_b   1.000
_cell.length_c   1.000
_cell.angle_alpha   90.00
_cell.angle_beta   90.00
_cell.angle_gamma   90.00
#
_symmetry.space_group_name_H-M   'P 1'
#
loop_
_entity.id
_entity.type
_entity.pdbx_description
1 polymer ?
#
loop_
_entity_poly.entity_id
_entity_poly.type
_entity_poly.pdbx_seq_one_letter_code
_entity_poly.pdbx_strand_id
1 'polypeptide(L)'
;MSLHVKLIALLLLATASPLAADPATLTLDVQDEEFELRHYPAEGEVLALWLAPDNGFGERHDQVARALQQQGIESWQVDLLENLFLPRGSASIREIDPALVGSLIERAQRRSGKPVVLLSNSYGAIPALRGMRAWQQDHPGDPALIGAILFSPDTHQGIPSLGLPPQYVPETYASNMPLMILQSARNGNRGQLDDLIAALRTGGSQVFVQMMPGATSLFYEEDKAQATLAHLQQAPARIVRAIHLLDKLPKPEKVAALPEETPVRGDEQLGLDIGLKPFRGDWSPPVLDLEDANGRQHLIDDYTGKVRVINFWATWCPPCVEEIPSLNRLREQFDSENFELISVNYAQRADEVKEFLQEVEVNFPVLIDQDGTEADRWQVIAFPSTYVIDAEGRIRYGVNAAIEWDDPQVIDALRQLIRETP
;
A
#
# COMPACT_ATOMS: atom_id res chain seq x y z
N MET A 1 43.25 -67.88 11.11
CA MET A 1 42.78 -66.58 11.62
C MET A 1 42.77 -65.62 10.44
N SER A 2 41.61 -65.43 9.81
CA SER A 2 41.45 -64.57 8.62
C SER A 2 40.35 -63.55 8.91
N LEU A 3 40.75 -62.28 9.05
CA LEU A 3 39.87 -61.13 9.28
C LEU A 3 39.01 -60.89 8.02
N HIS A 4 37.69 -61.01 8.16
CA HIS A 4 36.75 -60.51 7.16
C HIS A 4 36.31 -59.09 7.54
N VAL A 5 36.82 -58.11 6.82
CA VAL A 5 36.35 -56.71 6.85
C VAL A 5 35.02 -56.66 6.11
N LYS A 6 33.92 -56.35 6.81
CA LYS A 6 32.62 -56.04 6.18
C LYS A 6 32.60 -54.57 5.79
N LEU A 7 32.59 -54.30 4.49
CA LEU A 7 32.35 -52.98 3.92
C LEU A 7 30.86 -52.65 4.09
N ILE A 8 30.54 -51.64 4.91
CA ILE A 8 29.19 -51.09 5.01
C ILE A 8 29.07 -50.00 3.94
N ALA A 9 28.23 -50.24 2.93
CA ALA A 9 27.84 -49.23 1.96
C ALA A 9 26.88 -48.24 2.64
N LEU A 10 27.35 -47.01 2.86
CA LEU A 10 26.54 -45.91 3.34
C LEU A 10 25.74 -45.36 2.14
N LEU A 11 24.46 -45.68 2.05
CA LEU A 11 23.53 -45.02 1.11
C LEU A 11 23.33 -43.57 1.57
N LEU A 12 23.96 -42.63 0.87
CA LEU A 12 23.58 -41.22 0.92
C LEU A 12 22.21 -41.06 0.25
N LEU A 13 21.15 -41.01 1.06
CA LEU A 13 19.88 -40.42 0.62
C LEU A 13 20.10 -38.91 0.48
N ALA A 14 20.32 -38.45 -0.74
CA ALA A 14 20.11 -37.06 -1.08
C ALA A 14 18.61 -36.76 -0.92
N THR A 15 18.24 -36.06 0.15
CA THR A 15 16.91 -35.46 0.29
C THR A 15 16.80 -34.32 -0.71
N ALA A 16 16.38 -34.63 -1.93
CA ALA A 16 15.84 -33.62 -2.82
C ALA A 16 14.56 -33.09 -2.15
N SER A 17 14.57 -31.83 -1.70
CA SER A 17 13.34 -31.14 -1.35
C SER A 17 12.38 -31.26 -2.53
N PRO A 18 11.11 -31.66 -2.33
CA PRO A 18 10.18 -31.67 -3.43
C PRO A 18 10.03 -30.22 -3.91
N LEU A 19 10.38 -29.96 -5.18
CA LEU A 19 9.88 -28.79 -5.88
C LEU A 19 8.37 -28.76 -5.66
N ALA A 20 7.86 -27.69 -5.06
CA ALA A 20 6.43 -27.55 -4.82
C ALA A 20 5.72 -27.63 -6.18
N ALA A 21 4.85 -28.63 -6.37
CA ALA A 21 4.13 -28.82 -7.63
C ALA A 21 3.32 -27.56 -7.97
N ASP A 22 3.34 -27.10 -9.22
CA ASP A 22 2.60 -25.91 -9.67
C ASP A 22 1.12 -25.95 -9.23
N PRO A 23 0.49 -24.78 -8.96
CA PRO A 23 -0.93 -24.75 -8.62
C PRO A 23 -1.77 -25.38 -9.73
N ALA A 24 -2.87 -26.01 -9.36
CA ALA A 24 -3.82 -26.51 -10.36
C ALA A 24 -4.50 -25.32 -11.05
N THR A 25 -4.93 -25.51 -12.29
CA THR A 25 -5.76 -24.52 -12.98
C THR A 25 -7.24 -24.90 -12.84
N LEU A 26 -8.08 -23.92 -12.53
CA LEU A 26 -9.53 -24.02 -12.53
C LEU A 26 -10.09 -22.98 -13.49
N THR A 27 -11.13 -23.36 -14.22
CA THR A 27 -11.85 -22.47 -15.13
C THR A 27 -13.25 -22.17 -14.59
N LEU A 28 -13.69 -20.93 -14.71
CA LEU A 28 -15.00 -20.48 -14.24
C LEU A 28 -15.64 -19.48 -15.21
N ASP A 29 -16.86 -19.77 -15.66
CA ASP A 29 -17.63 -18.84 -16.49
C ASP A 29 -18.26 -17.73 -15.65
N VAL A 30 -17.92 -16.47 -15.95
CA VAL A 30 -18.41 -15.27 -15.26
C VAL A 30 -18.84 -14.24 -16.30
N GLN A 31 -20.15 -13.93 -16.35
CA GLN A 31 -20.74 -12.95 -17.29
C GLN A 31 -20.29 -13.13 -18.76
N ASP A 32 -20.36 -14.36 -19.27
CA ASP A 32 -19.98 -14.76 -20.64
C ASP A 32 -18.47 -14.73 -20.94
N GLU A 33 -17.63 -14.45 -19.94
CA GLU A 33 -16.17 -14.56 -20.01
C GLU A 33 -15.69 -15.81 -19.25
N GLU A 34 -14.69 -16.48 -19.80
CA GLU A 34 -14.05 -17.65 -19.18
C GLU A 34 -12.85 -17.19 -18.33
N PHE A 35 -12.95 -17.34 -17.01
CA PHE A 35 -11.86 -16.98 -16.10
C PHE A 35 -10.97 -18.20 -15.84
N GLU A 36 -9.66 -18.01 -15.95
CA GLU A 36 -8.63 -18.91 -15.48
C GLU A 36 -8.16 -18.50 -14.08
N LEU A 37 -8.19 -19.46 -13.14
CA LEU A 37 -7.87 -19.28 -11.73
C LEU A 37 -6.77 -20.26 -11.33
N ARG A 38 -5.85 -19.81 -10.47
CA ARG A 38 -4.95 -20.75 -9.75
C ARG A 38 -5.73 -21.37 -8.59
N HIS A 39 -5.69 -22.68 -8.50
CA HIS A 39 -6.48 -23.50 -7.58
C HIS A 39 -5.59 -24.27 -6.62
N TYR A 40 -5.85 -24.07 -5.33
CA TYR A 40 -5.21 -24.77 -4.22
C TYR A 40 -6.29 -25.58 -3.48
N PRO A 41 -6.55 -26.84 -3.89
CA PRO A 41 -7.68 -27.63 -3.40
C PRO A 41 -7.50 -28.08 -1.96
N ALA A 42 -8.54 -27.97 -1.14
CA ALA A 42 -8.58 -28.51 0.21
C ALA A 42 -10.00 -28.97 0.60
N GLU A 43 -10.10 -29.90 1.55
CA GLU A 43 -11.37 -30.50 1.98
C GLU A 43 -12.15 -29.63 2.99
N GLY A 44 -11.57 -28.57 3.56
CA GLY A 44 -12.23 -27.78 4.59
C GLY A 44 -13.41 -26.96 4.08
N GLU A 45 -14.13 -26.38 5.03
CA GLU A 45 -15.49 -25.83 4.83
C GLU A 45 -15.53 -24.43 4.18
N VAL A 46 -14.40 -23.76 4.00
CA VAL A 46 -14.35 -22.36 3.52
C VAL A 46 -13.50 -22.25 2.25
N LEU A 47 -13.96 -21.39 1.33
CA LEU A 47 -13.20 -20.96 0.16
C LEU A 47 -12.60 -19.56 0.39
N ALA A 48 -11.27 -19.45 0.31
CA ALA A 48 -10.57 -18.19 0.21
C ALA A 48 -10.47 -17.76 -1.27
N LEU A 49 -11.29 -16.81 -1.68
CA LEU A 49 -11.23 -16.21 -3.02
C LEU A 49 -10.31 -15.00 -2.97
N TRP A 50 -9.12 -15.14 -3.53
CA TRP A 50 -8.10 -14.11 -3.55
C TRP A 50 -8.16 -13.31 -4.84
N LEU A 51 -8.38 -12.01 -4.73
CA LEU A 51 -8.29 -11.08 -5.87
C LEU A 51 -6.89 -10.49 -5.92
N ALA A 52 -6.24 -10.59 -7.07
CA ALA A 52 -4.91 -10.07 -7.28
C ALA A 52 -4.84 -8.54 -7.06
N PRO A 53 -3.71 -8.01 -6.57
CA PRO A 53 -3.41 -6.57 -6.67
C PRO A 53 -3.13 -6.16 -8.12
N ASP A 54 -2.86 -4.88 -8.33
CA ASP A 54 -2.62 -4.26 -9.64
C ASP A 54 -1.38 -4.80 -10.38
N ASN A 55 -0.43 -5.37 -9.65
CA ASN A 55 0.77 -6.01 -10.19
C ASN A 55 0.67 -7.55 -10.30
N GLY A 56 -0.48 -8.15 -9.96
CA GLY A 56 -0.68 -9.60 -10.03
C GLY A 56 -0.17 -10.38 -8.80
N PHE A 57 -0.19 -11.71 -8.89
CA PHE A 57 0.31 -12.60 -7.84
C PHE A 57 1.81 -12.87 -7.96
N GLY A 58 2.52 -12.86 -6.82
CA GLY A 58 3.92 -13.26 -6.68
C GLY A 58 4.12 -14.58 -5.93
N GLU A 59 5.37 -14.99 -5.73
CA GLU A 59 5.73 -16.25 -5.07
C GLU A 59 5.20 -16.31 -3.63
N ARG A 60 5.20 -15.17 -2.92
CA ARG A 60 4.66 -15.09 -1.55
C ARG A 60 3.16 -15.37 -1.46
N HIS A 61 2.38 -15.01 -2.49
CA HIS A 61 0.96 -15.36 -2.54
C HIS A 61 0.78 -16.87 -2.64
N ASP A 62 1.55 -17.51 -3.53
CA ASP A 62 1.54 -18.96 -3.72
C ASP A 62 2.00 -19.69 -2.46
N GLN A 63 3.03 -19.18 -1.78
CA GLN A 63 3.51 -19.71 -0.50
C GLN A 63 2.40 -19.71 0.57
N VAL A 64 1.67 -18.60 0.70
CA VAL A 64 0.57 -18.49 1.67
C VAL A 64 -0.59 -19.41 1.27
N ALA A 65 -0.97 -19.48 0.00
CA ALA A 65 -2.05 -20.34 -0.48
C ALA A 65 -1.75 -21.84 -0.24
N ARG A 66 -0.51 -22.28 -0.45
CA ARG A 66 -0.08 -23.66 -0.12
C ARG A 66 -0.12 -23.95 1.37
N ALA A 67 0.26 -22.98 2.19
CA ALA A 67 0.20 -23.14 3.65
C ALA A 67 -1.26 -23.12 4.18
N LEU A 68 -2.16 -22.39 3.52
CA LEU A 68 -3.60 -22.45 3.76
C LEU A 68 -4.19 -23.80 3.37
N GLN A 69 -3.79 -24.33 2.21
CA GLN A 69 -4.17 -25.67 1.75
C GLN A 69 -3.82 -26.75 2.78
N GLN A 70 -2.61 -26.69 3.35
CA GLN A 70 -2.17 -27.60 4.43
C GLN A 70 -2.99 -27.46 5.72
N GLN A 71 -3.64 -26.31 5.93
CA GLN A 71 -4.57 -26.07 7.04
C GLN A 71 -6.03 -26.32 6.67
N GLY A 72 -6.29 -26.93 5.51
CA GLY A 72 -7.63 -27.30 5.05
C GLY A 72 -8.41 -26.17 4.38
N ILE A 73 -7.83 -24.98 4.17
CA ILE A 73 -8.51 -23.88 3.50
C ILE A 73 -8.27 -23.98 2.00
N GLU A 74 -9.35 -24.13 1.24
CA GLU A 74 -9.29 -24.09 -0.22
C GLU A 74 -9.07 -22.65 -0.66
N SER A 75 -8.15 -22.42 -1.61
CA SER A 75 -7.83 -21.07 -2.09
C SER A 75 -7.90 -20.98 -3.60
N TRP A 76 -8.62 -19.99 -4.12
CA TRP A 76 -8.69 -19.66 -5.54
C TRP A 76 -8.10 -18.28 -5.74
N GLN A 77 -7.09 -18.16 -6.59
CA GLN A 77 -6.44 -16.90 -6.91
C GLN A 77 -6.88 -16.45 -8.30
N VAL A 78 -7.47 -15.25 -8.36
CA VAL A 78 -8.03 -14.66 -9.59
C VAL A 78 -7.33 -13.36 -9.89
N ASP A 79 -6.75 -13.31 -11.08
CA ASP A 79 -6.15 -12.11 -11.61
C ASP A 79 -7.10 -11.45 -12.62
N LEU A 80 -7.85 -10.45 -12.13
CA LEU A 80 -8.87 -9.79 -12.92
C LEU A 80 -8.29 -9.05 -14.14
N LEU A 81 -7.10 -8.45 -14.00
CA LEU A 81 -6.47 -7.71 -15.10
C LEU A 81 -5.97 -8.65 -16.18
N GLU A 82 -5.41 -9.80 -15.79
CA GLU A 82 -4.98 -10.83 -16.73
C GLU A 82 -6.16 -11.43 -17.50
N ASN A 83 -7.21 -11.85 -16.79
CA ASN A 83 -8.39 -12.47 -17.40
C ASN A 83 -9.17 -11.52 -18.33
N LEU A 84 -9.14 -10.21 -18.05
CA LEU A 84 -9.81 -9.20 -18.86
C LEU A 84 -8.88 -8.54 -19.90
N PHE A 85 -7.64 -9.02 -20.04
CA PHE A 85 -6.62 -8.45 -20.93
C PHE A 85 -6.38 -6.94 -20.73
N LEU A 86 -6.44 -6.48 -19.47
CA LEU A 86 -6.24 -5.08 -19.11
C LEU A 86 -4.77 -4.80 -18.74
N PRO A 87 -4.25 -3.59 -19.02
CA PRO A 87 -2.92 -3.19 -18.59
C PRO A 87 -2.76 -3.28 -17.07
N ARG A 88 -1.58 -3.70 -16.59
CA ARG A 88 -1.24 -3.70 -15.16
C ARG A 88 -1.19 -2.27 -14.62
N GLY A 89 -1.66 -2.09 -13.39
CA GLY A 89 -1.57 -0.83 -12.68
C GLY A 89 -2.87 -0.38 -12.05
N SER A 90 -2.73 0.60 -11.16
CA SER A 90 -3.80 1.07 -10.29
C SER A 90 -4.94 1.78 -11.05
N ALA A 91 -4.70 2.29 -12.27
CA ALA A 91 -5.75 2.85 -13.11
C ALA A 91 -6.74 1.75 -13.56
N SER A 92 -6.24 0.65 -14.15
CA SER A 92 -7.09 -0.43 -14.64
C SER A 92 -7.86 -1.14 -13.53
N ILE A 93 -7.21 -1.40 -12.38
CA ILE A 93 -7.86 -2.12 -11.27
C ILE A 93 -9.01 -1.31 -10.64
N ARG A 94 -8.95 0.03 -10.72
CA ARG A 94 -10.03 0.93 -10.27
C ARG A 94 -11.22 0.97 -11.20
N GLU A 95 -11.10 0.46 -12.42
CA GLU A 95 -12.19 0.45 -13.41
C GLU A 95 -12.89 -0.91 -13.51
N ILE A 96 -12.49 -1.90 -12.68
CA ILE A 96 -13.16 -3.19 -12.65
C ILE A 96 -14.62 -3.03 -12.26
N ASP A 97 -15.50 -3.61 -13.09
CA ASP A 97 -16.94 -3.63 -12.88
C ASP A 97 -17.30 -4.37 -11.57
N PRO A 98 -17.98 -3.71 -10.61
CA PRO A 98 -18.48 -4.35 -9.40
C PRO A 98 -19.35 -5.59 -9.67
N ALA A 99 -20.20 -5.56 -10.71
CA ALA A 99 -21.14 -6.65 -11.02
C ALA A 99 -20.41 -7.92 -11.46
N LEU A 100 -19.31 -7.77 -12.21
CA LEU A 100 -18.44 -8.87 -12.61
C LEU A 100 -17.85 -9.58 -11.39
N VAL A 101 -17.30 -8.81 -10.43
CA VAL A 101 -16.72 -9.38 -9.20
C VAL A 101 -17.81 -9.99 -8.32
N GLY A 102 -19.00 -9.37 -8.24
CA GLY A 102 -20.16 -9.96 -7.55
C GLY A 102 -20.56 -11.31 -8.16
N SER A 103 -20.59 -11.41 -9.48
CA SER A 103 -20.86 -12.67 -10.20
C SER A 103 -19.75 -13.70 -9.96
N LEU A 104 -18.48 -13.28 -9.94
CA LEU A 104 -17.35 -14.15 -9.61
C LEU A 104 -17.51 -14.78 -8.22
N ILE A 105 -17.91 -13.99 -7.21
CA ILE A 105 -18.19 -14.48 -5.85
C ILE A 105 -19.31 -15.51 -5.87
N GLU A 106 -20.42 -15.21 -6.55
CA GLU A 106 -21.56 -16.13 -6.67
C GLU A 106 -21.17 -17.45 -7.36
N ARG A 107 -20.44 -17.37 -8.47
CA ARG A 107 -19.98 -18.53 -9.23
C ARG A 107 -19.00 -19.38 -8.42
N ALA A 108 -18.11 -18.74 -7.67
CA ALA A 108 -17.18 -19.41 -6.78
C ALA A 108 -17.88 -20.13 -5.63
N GLN A 109 -18.85 -19.47 -5.00
CA GLN A 109 -19.69 -20.06 -3.97
C GLN A 109 -20.47 -21.27 -4.49
N ARG A 110 -21.14 -21.15 -5.64
CA ARG A 110 -21.93 -22.24 -6.24
C ARG A 110 -21.08 -23.42 -6.67
N ARG A 111 -19.89 -23.17 -7.21
CA ARG A 111 -19.00 -24.22 -7.72
C ARG A 111 -18.27 -24.97 -6.59
N SER A 112 -17.88 -24.26 -5.54
CA SER A 112 -17.24 -24.87 -4.35
C SER A 112 -18.25 -25.48 -3.37
N GLY A 113 -19.46 -24.92 -3.29
CA GLY A 113 -20.45 -25.24 -2.28
C GLY A 113 -20.11 -24.69 -0.88
N LYS A 114 -19.10 -23.81 -0.78
CA LYS A 114 -18.54 -23.32 0.49
C LYS A 114 -18.83 -21.83 0.69
N PRO A 115 -18.99 -21.35 1.93
CA PRO A 115 -18.89 -19.93 2.23
C PRO A 115 -17.55 -19.36 1.74
N VAL A 116 -17.61 -18.15 1.19
CA VAL A 116 -16.48 -17.46 0.56
C VAL A 116 -15.97 -16.36 1.49
N VAL A 117 -14.65 -16.26 1.64
CA VAL A 117 -13.98 -15.09 2.21
C VAL A 117 -13.11 -14.46 1.13
N LEU A 118 -13.16 -13.13 1.00
CA LEU A 118 -12.30 -12.43 0.06
C LEU A 118 -10.95 -12.14 0.69
N LEU A 119 -9.88 -12.40 -0.06
CA LEU A 119 -8.53 -11.95 0.28
C LEU A 119 -8.06 -10.98 -0.78
N SER A 120 -7.36 -9.92 -0.38
CA SER A 120 -6.62 -9.07 -1.33
C SER A 120 -5.57 -8.22 -0.61
N ASN A 121 -4.76 -7.51 -1.36
CA ASN A 121 -3.75 -6.59 -0.85
C ASN A 121 -3.64 -5.36 -1.77
N SER A 122 -3.11 -4.25 -1.24
CA SER A 122 -2.94 -3.01 -2.01
C SER A 122 -4.26 -2.57 -2.67
N TYR A 123 -4.21 -2.11 -3.93
CA TYR A 123 -5.35 -1.69 -4.73
C TYR A 123 -6.37 -2.78 -5.06
N GLY A 124 -6.03 -4.07 -4.89
CA GLY A 124 -6.99 -5.16 -5.05
C GLY A 124 -8.13 -5.13 -4.00
N ALA A 125 -7.96 -4.35 -2.92
CA ALA A 125 -9.03 -4.05 -1.98
C ALA A 125 -10.23 -3.33 -2.63
N ILE A 126 -10.02 -2.53 -3.69
CA ILE A 126 -11.08 -1.80 -4.40
C ILE A 126 -12.08 -2.75 -5.06
N PRO A 127 -11.67 -3.65 -5.98
CA PRO A 127 -12.60 -4.63 -6.55
C PRO A 127 -13.16 -5.58 -5.49
N ALA A 128 -12.43 -5.88 -4.41
CA ALA A 128 -12.96 -6.70 -3.32
C ALA A 128 -14.15 -6.02 -2.61
N LEU A 129 -14.03 -4.74 -2.23
CA LEU A 129 -15.12 -3.99 -1.59
C LEU A 129 -16.31 -3.80 -2.53
N ARG A 130 -16.04 -3.47 -3.80
CA ARG A 130 -17.05 -3.31 -4.85
C ARG A 130 -17.82 -4.59 -5.13
N GLY A 131 -17.11 -5.68 -5.37
CA GLY A 131 -17.70 -7.00 -5.63
C GLY A 131 -18.49 -7.52 -4.45
N MET A 132 -17.97 -7.38 -3.23
CA MET A 132 -18.67 -7.75 -2.01
C MET A 132 -19.99 -6.98 -1.86
N ARG A 133 -19.97 -5.66 -2.10
CA ARG A 133 -21.17 -4.83 -2.06
C ARG A 133 -22.16 -5.22 -3.16
N ALA A 134 -21.69 -5.43 -4.40
CA ALA A 134 -22.52 -5.86 -5.53
C ALA A 134 -23.20 -7.20 -5.24
N TRP A 135 -22.44 -8.19 -4.76
CA TRP A 135 -22.98 -9.48 -4.36
C TRP A 135 -24.06 -9.34 -3.27
N GLN A 136 -23.83 -8.48 -2.28
CA GLN A 136 -24.76 -8.22 -1.18
C GLN A 136 -26.08 -7.57 -1.64
N GLN A 137 -26.08 -6.83 -2.75
CA GLN A 137 -27.31 -6.24 -3.31
C GLN A 137 -28.32 -7.32 -3.73
N ASP A 138 -27.83 -8.45 -4.22
CA ASP A 138 -28.65 -9.58 -4.63
C ASP A 138 -28.84 -10.61 -3.49
N HIS A 139 -27.96 -10.60 -2.48
CA HIS A 139 -27.93 -11.57 -1.38
C HIS A 139 -27.87 -10.91 0.01
N PRO A 140 -28.84 -10.03 0.36
CA PRO A 140 -28.85 -9.36 1.65
C PRO A 140 -28.93 -10.35 2.81
N GLY A 141 -28.03 -10.22 3.79
CA GLY A 141 -28.01 -11.07 4.98
C GLY A 141 -27.51 -12.51 4.77
N ASP A 142 -27.11 -12.87 3.55
CA ASP A 142 -26.70 -14.23 3.23
C ASP A 142 -25.31 -14.56 3.83
N PRO A 143 -25.17 -15.62 4.66
CA PRO A 143 -23.91 -16.01 5.27
C PRO A 143 -22.91 -16.63 4.30
N ALA A 144 -23.29 -16.90 3.05
CA ALA A 144 -22.39 -17.49 2.05
C ALA A 144 -21.20 -16.58 1.68
N LEU A 145 -21.26 -15.28 2.01
CA LEU A 145 -20.11 -14.38 1.97
C LEU A 145 -19.72 -13.98 3.41
N ILE A 146 -18.55 -14.45 3.85
CA ILE A 146 -18.02 -14.27 5.21
C ILE A 146 -17.63 -12.80 5.47
N GLY A 147 -17.05 -12.14 4.47
CA GLY A 147 -16.42 -10.82 4.58
C GLY A 147 -15.10 -10.79 3.81
N ALA A 148 -14.19 -9.88 4.19
CA ALA A 148 -12.87 -9.77 3.56
C ALA A 148 -11.70 -9.64 4.54
N ILE A 149 -10.55 -10.17 4.14
CA ILE A 149 -9.25 -10.04 4.80
C ILE A 149 -8.33 -9.26 3.85
N LEU A 150 -7.95 -8.06 4.24
CA LEU A 150 -7.22 -7.10 3.41
C LEU A 150 -5.83 -6.84 3.99
N PHE A 151 -4.78 -7.04 3.20
CA PHE A 151 -3.40 -6.80 3.62
C PHE A 151 -2.93 -5.42 3.14
N SER A 152 -2.63 -4.52 4.07
CA SER A 152 -2.30 -3.10 3.81
C SER A 152 -3.12 -2.50 2.66
N PRO A 153 -4.47 -2.50 2.75
CA PRO A 153 -5.35 -2.12 1.64
C PRO A 153 -5.13 -0.68 1.21
N ASP A 154 -5.17 -0.45 -0.10
CA ASP A 154 -5.33 0.88 -0.68
C ASP A 154 -6.70 0.95 -1.36
N THR A 155 -7.50 1.93 -0.97
CA THR A 155 -8.83 2.15 -1.54
C THR A 155 -9.02 3.56 -2.09
N HIS A 156 -7.92 4.26 -2.38
CA HIS A 156 -7.99 5.61 -2.88
C HIS A 156 -8.69 5.67 -4.24
N GLN A 157 -9.58 6.63 -4.39
CA GLN A 157 -10.11 7.01 -5.69
C GLN A 157 -9.01 7.56 -6.60
N GLY A 158 -8.05 8.25 -6.00
CA GLY A 158 -6.81 8.70 -6.63
C GLY A 158 -5.96 9.44 -5.62
N ILE A 159 -4.80 9.93 -6.06
CA ILE A 159 -3.91 10.72 -5.20
C ILE A 159 -4.41 12.17 -5.23
N PRO A 160 -4.90 12.75 -4.13
CA PRO A 160 -5.27 14.15 -4.10
C PRO A 160 -4.03 15.05 -4.20
N SER A 161 -4.22 16.33 -4.57
CA SER A 161 -3.15 17.31 -4.48
C SER A 161 -2.62 17.44 -3.05
N LEU A 162 -1.33 17.76 -2.93
CA LEU A 162 -0.65 17.78 -1.64
C LEU A 162 -1.35 18.72 -0.62
N GLY A 163 -1.57 18.22 0.60
CA GLY A 163 -2.25 18.94 1.70
C GLY A 163 -3.76 18.73 1.78
N LEU A 164 -4.37 18.05 0.81
CA LEU A 164 -5.76 17.62 0.87
C LEU A 164 -5.87 16.23 1.51
N PRO A 165 -6.96 15.95 2.25
CA PRO A 165 -7.17 14.65 2.88
C PRO A 165 -7.29 13.53 1.83
N PRO A 166 -6.94 12.28 2.19
CA PRO A 166 -7.10 11.13 1.30
C PRO A 166 -8.57 10.96 0.90
N GLN A 167 -8.78 10.52 -0.33
CA GLN A 167 -10.11 10.26 -0.88
C GLN A 167 -10.23 8.80 -1.27
N TYR A 168 -11.22 8.13 -0.69
CA TYR A 168 -11.50 6.74 -0.99
C TYR A 168 -12.63 6.58 -2.00
N VAL A 169 -12.65 5.45 -2.69
CA VAL A 169 -13.78 5.07 -3.55
C VAL A 169 -15.09 5.05 -2.75
N PRO A 170 -16.25 5.37 -3.36
CA PRO A 170 -17.54 5.42 -2.66
C PRO A 170 -17.86 4.14 -1.85
N GLU A 171 -17.42 2.97 -2.33
CA GLU A 171 -17.66 1.69 -1.67
C GLU A 171 -16.90 1.52 -0.36
N THR A 172 -15.82 2.27 -0.15
CA THR A 172 -15.17 2.34 1.16
C THR A 172 -16.14 2.90 2.20
N TYR A 173 -16.86 3.98 1.88
CA TYR A 173 -17.86 4.58 2.78
C TYR A 173 -19.16 3.79 2.86
N ALA A 174 -19.45 2.95 1.86
CA ALA A 174 -20.67 2.16 1.75
C ALA A 174 -20.45 0.65 1.97
N SER A 175 -19.38 0.28 2.67
CA SER A 175 -19.13 -1.08 3.10
C SER A 175 -19.79 -1.31 4.45
N ASN A 176 -20.51 -2.43 4.61
CA ASN A 176 -21.06 -2.82 5.91
C ASN A 176 -20.85 -4.30 6.28
N MET A 177 -20.04 -5.00 5.50
CA MET A 177 -19.68 -6.39 5.76
C MET A 177 -18.48 -6.49 6.73
N PRO A 178 -18.30 -7.61 7.43
CA PRO A 178 -17.16 -7.80 8.32
C PRO A 178 -15.80 -7.73 7.60
N LEU A 179 -14.82 -7.02 8.18
CA LEU A 179 -13.49 -6.82 7.60
C LEU A 179 -12.37 -7.09 8.60
N MET A 180 -11.31 -7.74 8.15
CA MET A 180 -10.02 -7.83 8.84
C MET A 180 -8.95 -7.10 8.01
N ILE A 181 -8.25 -6.15 8.62
CA ILE A 181 -7.10 -5.47 8.03
C ILE A 181 -5.82 -6.00 8.70
N LEU A 182 -4.90 -6.52 7.89
CA LEU A 182 -3.55 -6.91 8.31
C LEU A 182 -2.58 -5.84 7.80
N GLN A 183 -2.25 -4.86 8.65
CA GLN A 183 -1.48 -3.67 8.26
C GLN A 183 0.01 -3.83 8.55
N SER A 184 0.85 -3.73 7.52
CA SER A 184 2.29 -3.57 7.68
C SER A 184 2.65 -2.20 8.26
N ALA A 185 3.48 -2.17 9.30
CA ALA A 185 3.78 -0.95 10.04
C ALA A 185 4.65 0.06 9.27
N ARG A 186 5.44 -0.39 8.29
CA ARG A 186 6.28 0.46 7.42
C ARG A 186 5.67 0.66 6.02
N ASN A 187 4.41 0.26 5.83
CA ASN A 187 3.76 0.45 4.53
C ASN A 187 3.55 1.94 4.25
N GLY A 188 3.68 2.36 2.99
CA GLY A 188 3.49 3.77 2.60
C GLY A 188 2.10 4.34 2.87
N ASN A 189 1.07 3.50 3.00
CA ASN A 189 -0.29 3.96 3.36
C ASN A 189 -0.57 3.92 4.88
N ARG A 190 0.44 3.67 5.72
CA ARG A 190 0.25 3.48 7.16
C ARG A 190 -0.39 4.71 7.82
N GLY A 191 0.02 5.92 7.48
CA GLY A 191 -0.51 7.15 8.05
C GLY A 191 -2.01 7.35 7.86
N GLN A 192 -2.59 6.74 6.84
CA GLN A 192 -4.01 6.89 6.48
C GLN A 192 -4.90 5.81 7.06
N LEU A 193 -4.34 4.85 7.80
CA LEU A 193 -5.09 3.69 8.28
C LEU A 193 -6.29 4.12 9.15
N ASP A 194 -6.13 5.13 10.00
CA ASP A 194 -7.19 5.58 10.90
C ASP A 194 -8.36 6.22 10.11
N ASP A 195 -8.06 7.02 9.09
CA ASP A 195 -9.05 7.61 8.18
C ASP A 195 -9.77 6.53 7.36
N LEU A 196 -9.03 5.53 6.85
CA LEU A 196 -9.60 4.39 6.15
C LEU A 196 -10.56 3.60 7.05
N ILE A 197 -10.17 3.34 8.30
CA ILE A 197 -11.02 2.63 9.27
C ILE A 197 -12.28 3.44 9.56
N ALA A 198 -12.16 4.76 9.72
CA ALA A 198 -13.30 5.64 9.94
C ALA A 198 -14.26 5.63 8.73
N ALA A 199 -13.71 5.71 7.51
CA ALA A 199 -14.47 5.61 6.27
C ALA A 199 -15.23 4.27 6.16
N LEU A 200 -14.54 3.15 6.36
CA LEU A 200 -15.14 1.80 6.34
C LEU A 200 -16.24 1.63 7.40
N ARG A 201 -16.06 2.20 8.59
CA ARG A 201 -17.07 2.13 9.67
C ARG A 201 -18.30 2.99 9.38
N THR A 202 -18.21 3.99 8.50
CA THR A 202 -19.33 4.86 8.15
C THR A 202 -20.48 4.08 7.52
N GLY A 203 -20.18 3.10 6.66
CA GLY A 203 -21.18 2.21 6.08
C GLY A 203 -21.74 1.17 7.05
N GLY A 204 -21.03 0.92 8.16
CA GLY A 204 -21.42 -0.03 9.21
C GLY A 204 -20.51 -1.26 9.32
N SER A 205 -19.38 -1.30 8.61
CA SER A 205 -18.47 -2.45 8.67
C SER A 205 -17.87 -2.62 10.06
N GLN A 206 -17.88 -3.86 10.55
CA GLN A 206 -17.10 -4.26 11.71
C GLN A 206 -15.65 -4.49 11.26
N VAL A 207 -14.80 -3.49 11.48
CA VAL A 207 -13.40 -3.50 11.06
C VAL A 207 -12.47 -3.88 12.22
N PHE A 208 -11.78 -5.00 12.05
CA PHE A 208 -10.69 -5.46 12.93
C PHE A 208 -9.35 -5.15 12.27
N VAL A 209 -8.35 -4.85 13.09
CA VAL A 209 -7.02 -4.48 12.60
C VAL A 209 -5.96 -5.24 13.39
N GLN A 210 -4.99 -5.80 12.67
CA GLN A 210 -3.78 -6.36 13.26
C GLN A 210 -2.55 -5.72 12.61
N MET A 211 -1.75 -5.05 13.43
CA MET A 211 -0.47 -4.47 13.00
C MET A 211 0.61 -5.54 12.81
N MET A 212 1.50 -5.33 11.86
CA MET A 212 2.68 -6.15 11.55
C MET A 212 3.95 -5.30 11.67
N PRO A 213 4.54 -5.19 12.88
CA PRO A 213 5.70 -4.36 13.14
C PRO A 213 6.92 -4.76 12.31
N GLY A 214 7.65 -3.76 11.79
CA GLY A 214 8.90 -3.98 11.05
C GLY A 214 8.74 -4.54 9.63
N ALA A 215 7.51 -4.76 9.14
CA ALA A 215 7.25 -5.13 7.76
C ALA A 215 6.81 -3.93 6.92
N THR A 216 7.26 -3.87 5.66
CA THR A 216 6.83 -2.88 4.67
C THR A 216 5.60 -3.36 3.91
N SER A 217 5.66 -4.58 3.37
CA SER A 217 4.52 -5.24 2.76
C SER A 217 4.77 -6.75 2.75
N LEU A 218 3.73 -7.51 3.10
CA LEU A 218 3.84 -8.96 3.17
C LEU A 218 4.18 -9.58 1.81
N PHE A 219 3.63 -9.00 0.74
CA PHE A 219 3.71 -9.50 -0.64
C PHE A 219 4.64 -8.69 -1.54
N TYR A 220 5.47 -7.80 -0.96
CA TYR A 220 6.52 -7.13 -1.71
C TYR A 220 7.80 -7.99 -1.67
N GLU A 221 8.23 -8.49 -2.82
CA GLU A 221 9.24 -9.55 -2.88
C GLU A 221 10.62 -9.07 -2.45
N GLU A 222 10.93 -7.81 -2.71
CA GLU A 222 12.18 -7.13 -2.41
C GLU A 222 12.35 -6.83 -0.92
N ASP A 223 11.26 -6.82 -0.13
CA ASP A 223 11.35 -6.69 1.32
C ASP A 223 11.87 -7.99 1.95
N LYS A 224 13.20 -8.07 2.11
CA LYS A 224 13.89 -9.20 2.74
C LYS A 224 14.06 -9.05 4.26
N ALA A 225 13.39 -8.10 4.90
CA ALA A 225 13.50 -7.90 6.34
C ALA A 225 13.07 -9.17 7.11
N GLN A 226 13.83 -9.54 8.14
CA GLN A 226 13.53 -10.73 8.95
C GLN A 226 12.12 -10.66 9.58
N ALA A 227 11.68 -9.46 9.98
CA ALA A 227 10.33 -9.22 10.50
C ALA A 227 9.24 -9.54 9.46
N THR A 228 9.43 -9.11 8.21
CA THR A 228 8.50 -9.42 7.10
C THR A 228 8.40 -10.90 6.85
N LEU A 229 9.53 -11.60 6.76
CA LEU A 229 9.55 -13.05 6.55
C LEU A 229 8.90 -13.81 7.71
N ALA A 230 9.09 -13.37 8.96
CA ALA A 230 8.42 -13.94 10.12
C ALA A 230 6.89 -13.71 10.07
N HIS A 231 6.44 -12.53 9.64
CA HIS A 231 5.02 -12.25 9.43
C HIS A 231 4.42 -13.08 8.30
N LEU A 232 5.16 -13.31 7.21
CA LEU A 232 4.75 -14.16 6.09
C LEU A 232 4.50 -15.60 6.55
N GLN A 233 5.42 -16.15 7.33
CA GLN A 233 5.26 -17.50 7.91
C GLN A 233 4.03 -17.61 8.84
N GLN A 234 3.67 -16.52 9.53
CA GLN A 234 2.51 -16.48 10.43
C GLN A 234 1.18 -16.16 9.72
N ALA A 235 1.22 -15.69 8.47
CA ALA A 235 0.04 -15.21 7.75
C ALA A 235 -1.07 -16.27 7.61
N PRO A 236 -0.78 -17.54 7.26
CA PRO A 236 -1.83 -18.57 7.16
C PRO A 236 -2.63 -18.75 8.45
N ALA A 237 -1.95 -18.83 9.60
CA ALA A 237 -2.62 -18.95 10.89
C ALA A 237 -3.41 -17.70 11.27
N ARG A 238 -2.98 -16.50 10.83
CA ARG A 238 -3.75 -15.25 11.02
C ARG A 238 -5.00 -15.23 10.16
N ILE A 239 -4.90 -15.66 8.90
CA ILE A 239 -6.05 -15.79 7.98
C ILE A 239 -7.08 -16.75 8.57
N VAL A 240 -6.69 -17.95 8.99
CA VAL A 240 -7.63 -18.93 9.58
C VAL A 240 -8.34 -18.36 10.81
N ARG A 241 -7.63 -17.64 11.70
CA ARG A 241 -8.26 -16.98 12.86
C ARG A 241 -9.21 -15.86 12.44
N ALA A 242 -8.84 -15.07 11.43
CA ALA A 242 -9.69 -14.02 10.90
C ALA A 242 -10.98 -14.60 10.28
N ILE A 243 -10.89 -15.68 9.50
CA ILE A 243 -12.05 -16.38 8.95
C ILE A 243 -13.02 -16.78 10.07
N HIS A 244 -12.53 -17.46 11.12
CA HIS A 244 -13.36 -17.86 12.26
C HIS A 244 -13.99 -16.68 13.01
N LEU A 245 -13.32 -15.53 13.04
CA LEU A 245 -13.86 -14.32 13.65
C LEU A 245 -14.98 -13.72 12.78
N LEU A 246 -14.70 -13.51 11.49
CA LEU A 246 -15.62 -12.86 10.55
C LEU A 246 -16.88 -13.71 10.29
N ASP A 247 -16.74 -15.04 10.25
CA ASP A 247 -17.84 -15.97 10.03
C ASP A 247 -18.94 -15.84 11.11
N LYS A 248 -18.53 -15.64 12.37
CA LYS A 248 -19.44 -15.49 13.51
C LYS A 248 -20.20 -14.17 13.58
N LEU A 249 -19.84 -13.19 12.74
CA LEU A 249 -20.44 -11.86 12.76
C LEU A 249 -21.71 -11.83 11.91
N PRO A 250 -22.74 -11.06 12.36
CA PRO A 250 -23.99 -10.94 11.61
C PRO A 250 -23.72 -10.33 10.23
N LYS A 251 -24.42 -10.86 9.21
CA LYS A 251 -24.41 -10.31 7.86
C LYS A 251 -25.58 -9.33 7.72
N PRO A 252 -25.35 -8.07 7.32
CA PRO A 252 -26.44 -7.09 7.25
C PRO A 252 -27.47 -7.46 6.19
N GLU A 253 -28.76 -7.42 6.56
CA GLU A 253 -29.91 -7.58 5.66
C GLU A 253 -30.16 -6.34 4.77
N LYS A 254 -29.52 -5.21 5.10
CA LYS A 254 -29.62 -3.98 4.32
C LYS A 254 -28.23 -3.57 3.87
N VAL A 255 -28.04 -3.43 2.57
CA VAL A 255 -26.82 -2.89 1.97
C VAL A 255 -26.68 -1.41 2.32
N ALA A 256 -25.47 -0.98 2.66
CA ALA A 256 -25.21 0.44 2.88
C ALA A 256 -25.35 1.24 1.58
N ALA A 257 -26.00 2.40 1.69
CA ALA A 257 -26.17 3.31 0.57
C ALA A 257 -24.81 3.92 0.19
N LEU A 258 -24.59 4.11 -1.11
CA LEU A 258 -23.47 4.93 -1.57
C LEU A 258 -23.71 6.38 -1.11
N PRO A 259 -22.65 7.13 -0.76
CA PRO A 259 -22.79 8.53 -0.40
C PRO A 259 -23.36 9.33 -1.60
N GLU A 260 -24.32 10.23 -1.34
CA GLU A 260 -24.90 11.11 -2.37
C GLU A 260 -23.86 12.09 -2.94
N GLU A 261 -22.90 12.49 -2.10
CA GLU A 261 -21.73 13.27 -2.48
C GLU A 261 -20.48 12.56 -1.93
N THR A 262 -19.56 12.15 -2.81
CA THR A 262 -18.18 11.91 -2.37
C THR A 262 -17.55 13.25 -2.01
N PRO A 263 -16.61 13.31 -1.04
CA PRO A 263 -15.99 14.55 -0.57
C PRO A 263 -15.35 15.43 -1.67
N VAL A 264 -15.18 14.94 -2.89
CA VAL A 264 -14.76 15.74 -4.04
C VAL A 264 -15.68 15.60 -5.25
N ARG A 265 -16.07 16.77 -5.76
CA ARG A 265 -16.82 16.97 -7.00
C ARG A 265 -15.86 17.17 -8.18
N GLY A 266 -16.08 16.42 -9.25
CA GLY A 266 -16.19 16.92 -10.63
C GLY A 266 -14.97 17.49 -11.36
N ASP A 267 -14.07 18.24 -10.74
CA ASP A 267 -13.10 19.09 -11.46
C ASP A 267 -11.65 19.01 -10.91
N GLU A 268 -11.40 18.32 -9.80
CA GLU A 268 -10.03 18.06 -9.33
C GLU A 268 -9.44 16.86 -10.06
N GLN A 269 -8.40 17.10 -10.85
CA GLN A 269 -7.68 16.05 -11.55
C GLN A 269 -6.88 15.23 -10.53
N LEU A 270 -7.51 14.19 -9.98
CA LEU A 270 -6.86 13.21 -9.11
C LEU A 270 -5.68 12.57 -9.85
N GLY A 271 -4.54 12.48 -9.17
CA GLY A 271 -3.28 12.05 -9.75
C GLY A 271 -2.10 12.80 -9.15
N LEU A 272 -0.89 12.39 -9.54
CA LEU A 272 0.32 13.07 -9.11
C LEU A 272 0.37 14.50 -9.68
N ASP A 273 0.67 15.47 -8.82
CA ASP A 273 1.04 16.82 -9.18
C ASP A 273 2.42 16.78 -9.83
N ILE A 274 2.48 16.69 -11.16
CA ILE A 274 3.73 16.64 -11.95
C ILE A 274 4.43 18.00 -12.12
N GLY A 275 4.16 18.94 -11.21
CA GLY A 275 4.65 20.31 -11.25
C GLY A 275 4.32 21.02 -9.95
N LEU A 276 5.08 22.08 -9.63
CA LEU A 276 4.87 22.84 -8.40
C LEU A 276 3.51 23.56 -8.44
N LYS A 277 2.59 23.19 -7.54
CA LYS A 277 1.24 23.78 -7.47
C LYS A 277 1.06 24.59 -6.18
N PRO A 278 0.20 25.64 -6.20
CA PRO A 278 -0.19 26.32 -4.97
C PRO A 278 -0.76 25.33 -3.96
N PHE A 279 -0.28 25.41 -2.72
CA PHE A 279 -0.74 24.53 -1.65
C PHE A 279 -2.19 24.84 -1.29
N ARG A 280 -2.99 23.78 -1.11
CA ARG A 280 -4.44 23.89 -0.86
C ARG A 280 -4.88 23.41 0.52
N GLY A 281 -3.96 22.84 1.31
CA GLY A 281 -4.26 22.44 2.68
C GLY A 281 -4.46 23.66 3.58
N ASP A 282 -5.27 23.47 4.63
CA ASP A 282 -5.53 24.48 5.67
C ASP A 282 -4.94 24.03 7.01
N TRP A 283 -3.63 23.76 7.00
CA TRP A 283 -2.88 23.37 8.19
C TRP A 283 -1.49 23.99 8.19
N SER A 284 -0.94 24.18 9.40
CA SER A 284 0.40 24.73 9.60
C SER A 284 1.45 23.61 9.60
N PRO A 285 2.62 23.81 8.96
CA PRO A 285 3.74 22.88 9.01
C PRO A 285 3.97 22.28 10.40
N PRO A 286 3.91 20.95 10.58
CA PRO A 286 4.33 20.32 11.80
C PRO A 286 5.79 20.65 12.09
N VAL A 287 6.12 20.81 13.37
CA VAL A 287 7.52 20.91 13.81
C VAL A 287 8.27 19.66 13.37
N LEU A 288 9.35 19.83 12.60
CA LEU A 288 10.36 18.79 12.36
C LEU A 288 11.50 18.98 13.34
N ASP A 289 11.77 17.95 14.12
CA ASP A 289 12.86 17.87 15.10
C ASP A 289 13.54 16.50 14.95
N LEU A 290 14.49 16.41 14.01
CA LEU A 290 15.09 15.15 13.60
C LEU A 290 16.62 15.26 13.55
N GLU A 291 17.30 14.14 13.79
CA GLU A 291 18.72 14.00 13.49
C GLU A 291 18.93 13.77 11.99
N ASP A 292 19.95 14.40 11.42
CA ASP A 292 20.43 14.07 10.08
C ASP A 292 21.24 12.77 10.07
N ALA A 293 21.56 12.27 8.88
CA ALA A 293 22.42 11.11 8.72
C ALA A 293 23.74 11.26 9.50
N ASN A 294 24.31 12.46 9.63
CA ASN A 294 25.56 12.68 10.35
C ASN A 294 25.41 12.77 11.88
N GLY A 295 24.20 12.66 12.42
CA GLY A 295 23.89 12.78 13.85
C GLY A 295 23.81 14.23 14.33
N ARG A 296 23.63 15.19 13.42
CA ARG A 296 23.35 16.58 13.76
C ARG A 296 21.85 16.76 13.94
N GLN A 297 21.43 17.39 15.04
CA GLN A 297 20.03 17.75 15.25
C GLN A 297 19.62 18.92 14.34
N HIS A 298 18.43 18.84 13.75
CA HIS A 298 17.80 19.90 12.97
C HIS A 298 16.39 20.18 13.49
N LEU A 299 16.13 21.44 13.81
CA LEU A 299 14.80 21.95 14.11
C LEU A 299 14.32 22.83 12.95
N ILE A 300 13.09 22.64 12.46
CA ILE A 300 12.56 23.46 11.34
C ILE A 300 12.54 24.97 11.66
N ASP A 301 12.42 25.32 12.94
CA ASP A 301 12.43 26.69 13.44
C ASP A 301 13.83 27.33 13.42
N ASP A 302 14.90 26.54 13.30
CA ASP A 302 16.27 27.06 13.09
C ASP A 302 16.39 27.78 11.73
N TYR A 303 15.40 27.61 10.86
CA TYR A 303 15.33 28.15 9.50
C TYR A 303 14.23 29.20 9.35
N THR A 304 13.64 29.70 10.44
CA THR A 304 12.68 30.81 10.39
C THR A 304 13.29 32.04 9.70
N GLY A 305 12.50 32.73 8.88
CA GLY A 305 12.97 33.85 8.05
C GLY A 305 13.56 33.43 6.70
N LYS A 306 13.72 32.13 6.43
CA LYS A 306 14.15 31.60 5.13
C LYS A 306 12.99 30.96 4.39
N VAL A 307 13.03 31.06 3.06
CA VAL A 307 12.25 30.16 2.21
C VAL A 307 12.82 28.76 2.34
N ARG A 308 11.96 27.77 2.56
CA ARG A 308 12.36 26.38 2.80
C ARG A 308 11.71 25.46 1.79
N VAL A 309 12.50 24.52 1.26
CA VAL A 309 12.00 23.38 0.49
C VAL A 309 12.19 22.14 1.35
N ILE A 310 11.10 21.44 1.65
CA ILE A 310 11.10 20.24 2.51
C ILE A 310 10.65 19.05 1.68
N ASN A 311 11.59 18.16 1.34
CA ASN A 311 11.38 17.02 0.46
C ASN A 311 11.37 15.71 1.26
N PHE A 312 10.29 14.95 1.15
CA PHE A 312 10.12 13.62 1.72
C PHE A 312 10.39 12.57 0.66
N TRP A 313 11.29 11.63 0.96
CA TRP A 313 11.78 10.65 0.00
C TRP A 313 12.25 9.35 0.67
N ALA A 314 12.56 8.34 -0.14
CA ALA A 314 13.18 7.09 0.34
C ALA A 314 14.14 6.50 -0.70
N THR A 315 15.15 5.73 -0.28
CA THR A 315 16.17 5.20 -1.21
C THR A 315 15.61 4.14 -2.16
N TRP A 316 14.52 3.47 -1.77
CA TRP A 316 13.82 2.48 -2.57
C TRP A 316 12.82 3.09 -3.56
N CYS A 317 12.65 4.41 -3.58
CA CYS A 317 11.75 5.13 -4.46
C CYS A 317 12.51 5.64 -5.70
N PRO A 318 12.37 5.03 -6.89
CA PRO A 318 13.16 5.42 -8.05
C PRO A 318 12.94 6.89 -8.50
N PRO A 319 11.70 7.42 -8.59
CA PRO A 319 11.49 8.83 -8.93
C PRO A 319 12.16 9.79 -7.94
N CYS A 320 12.22 9.41 -6.65
CA CYS A 320 12.90 10.19 -5.63
C CYS A 320 14.41 10.28 -5.90
N VAL A 321 15.04 9.17 -6.29
CA VAL A 321 16.46 9.14 -6.62
C VAL A 321 16.75 9.93 -7.89
N GLU A 322 15.84 9.88 -8.87
CA GLU A 322 15.95 10.59 -10.14
C GLU A 322 15.94 12.13 -9.97
N GLU A 323 15.24 12.69 -8.97
CA GLU A 323 15.20 14.15 -8.76
C GLU A 323 16.39 14.72 -7.96
N ILE A 324 17.18 13.89 -7.26
CA ILE A 324 18.29 14.36 -6.42
C ILE A 324 19.28 15.28 -7.16
N PRO A 325 19.71 14.97 -8.41
CA PRO A 325 20.61 15.85 -9.14
C PRO A 325 20.02 17.25 -9.40
N SER A 326 18.71 17.36 -9.63
CA SER A 326 18.06 18.67 -9.84
C SER A 326 17.92 19.44 -8.52
N LEU A 327 17.68 18.74 -7.41
CA LEU A 327 17.69 19.32 -6.06
C LEU A 327 19.07 19.87 -5.66
N ASN A 328 20.16 19.19 -6.02
CA ASN A 328 21.52 19.72 -5.81
C ASN A 328 21.71 21.04 -6.58
N ARG A 329 21.31 21.08 -7.85
CA ARG A 329 21.41 22.30 -8.69
C ARG A 329 20.51 23.42 -8.17
N LEU A 330 19.33 23.09 -7.65
CA LEU A 330 18.44 24.06 -6.99
C LEU A 330 19.13 24.71 -5.80
N ARG A 331 19.77 23.92 -4.93
CA ARG A 331 20.45 24.44 -3.73
C ARG A 331 21.56 25.43 -4.06
N GLU A 332 22.21 25.27 -5.22
CA GLU A 332 23.25 26.18 -5.74
C GLU A 332 22.69 27.51 -6.27
N GLN A 333 21.38 27.59 -6.59
CA GLN A 333 20.77 28.82 -7.12
C GLN A 333 20.54 29.91 -6.06
N PHE A 334 20.58 29.56 -4.77
CA PHE A 334 20.15 30.42 -3.68
C PHE A 334 21.17 30.50 -2.54
N ASP A 335 21.22 31.65 -1.88
CA ASP A 335 22.10 31.86 -0.74
C ASP A 335 21.53 31.17 0.51
N SER A 336 22.42 30.59 1.32
CA SER A 336 22.08 30.04 2.63
C SER A 336 21.48 31.05 3.61
N GLU A 337 21.65 32.35 3.40
CA GLU A 337 21.07 33.39 4.26
C GLU A 337 19.54 33.50 4.12
N ASN A 338 18.98 33.20 2.94
CA ASN A 338 17.55 33.39 2.66
C ASN A 338 16.81 32.13 2.18
N PHE A 339 17.54 31.03 1.94
CA PHE A 339 16.99 29.77 1.46
C PHE A 339 17.60 28.57 2.20
N GLU A 340 16.78 27.52 2.40
CA GLU A 340 17.27 26.21 2.81
C GLU A 340 16.51 25.08 2.10
N LEU A 341 17.24 24.03 1.72
CA LEU A 341 16.68 22.76 1.26
C LEU A 341 16.90 21.70 2.36
N ILE A 342 15.83 21.07 2.82
CA ILE A 342 15.86 20.04 3.84
C ILE A 342 15.20 18.80 3.23
N SER A 343 15.88 17.67 3.29
CA SER A 343 15.28 16.40 2.90
C SER A 343 15.03 15.51 4.11
N VAL A 344 13.94 14.76 4.10
CA VAL A 344 13.51 13.85 5.16
C VAL A 344 13.37 12.46 4.55
N ASN A 345 14.24 11.55 4.98
CA ASN A 345 14.22 10.16 4.55
C ASN A 345 13.21 9.36 5.38
N TYR A 346 12.30 8.65 4.69
CA TYR A 346 11.17 7.95 5.30
C TYR A 346 11.47 6.50 5.69
N ALA A 347 11.24 6.18 6.97
CA ALA A 347 11.15 4.84 7.54
C ALA A 347 12.37 3.92 7.32
N GLN A 348 13.56 4.50 7.21
CA GLN A 348 14.83 3.76 7.08
C GLN A 348 15.78 4.11 8.23
N ARG A 349 16.75 3.22 8.46
CA ARG A 349 17.76 3.45 9.50
C ARG A 349 18.86 4.39 8.99
N ALA A 350 19.44 5.18 9.88
CA ALA A 350 20.51 6.10 9.52
C ALA A 350 21.72 5.42 8.85
N ASP A 351 22.05 4.17 9.19
CA ASP A 351 23.15 3.43 8.56
C ASP A 351 22.85 2.99 7.13
N GLU A 352 21.61 2.56 6.86
CA GLU A 352 21.12 2.24 5.52
C GLU A 352 21.15 3.48 4.60
N VAL A 353 20.71 4.62 5.12
CA VAL A 353 20.72 5.89 4.37
C VAL A 353 22.16 6.35 4.13
N LYS A 354 23.06 6.23 5.12
CA LYS A 354 24.49 6.55 4.94
C LYS A 354 25.14 5.75 3.84
N GLU A 355 24.82 4.46 3.71
CA GLU A 355 25.36 3.60 2.66
C GLU A 355 24.92 4.11 1.28
N PHE A 356 23.64 4.44 1.12
CA PHE A 356 23.13 5.06 -0.11
C PHE A 356 23.83 6.39 -0.44
N LEU A 357 24.05 7.25 0.57
CA LEU A 357 24.72 8.55 0.39
C LEU A 357 26.21 8.44 0.03
N GLN A 358 26.82 7.25 0.05
CA GLN A 358 28.16 7.03 -0.50
C GLN A 358 28.15 6.87 -2.01
N GLU A 359 27.01 6.48 -2.58
CA GLU A 359 26.84 6.21 -4.01
C GLU A 359 26.17 7.38 -4.74
N VAL A 360 25.31 8.13 -4.04
CA VAL A 360 24.54 9.25 -4.59
C VAL A 360 24.95 10.55 -3.91
N GLU A 361 25.43 11.51 -4.70
CA GLU A 361 25.84 12.82 -4.20
C GLU A 361 24.63 13.65 -3.77
N VAL A 362 24.62 14.07 -2.51
CA VAL A 362 23.57 14.90 -1.90
C VAL A 362 24.24 16.06 -1.16
N ASN A 363 23.96 17.29 -1.61
CA ASN A 363 24.60 18.51 -1.10
C ASN A 363 23.73 19.31 -0.13
N PHE A 364 22.77 18.64 0.51
CA PHE A 364 21.81 19.20 1.46
C PHE A 364 21.55 18.25 2.64
N PRO A 365 21.04 18.73 3.79
CA PRO A 365 20.71 17.88 4.93
C PRO A 365 19.72 16.76 4.59
N VAL A 366 20.02 15.56 5.11
CA VAL A 366 19.16 14.36 5.03
C VAL A 366 18.77 13.94 6.45
N LEU A 367 17.60 14.39 6.88
CA LEU A 367 16.98 14.07 8.16
C LEU A 367 16.44 12.64 8.13
N ILE A 368 16.52 11.93 9.25
CA ILE A 368 16.12 10.54 9.35
C ILE A 368 14.79 10.42 10.11
N ASP A 369 13.69 10.27 9.37
CA ASP A 369 12.38 9.93 9.93
C ASP A 369 12.28 8.40 10.06
N GLN A 370 12.99 7.85 11.05
CA GLN A 370 13.25 6.41 11.15
C GLN A 370 11.98 5.55 11.25
N ASP A 371 10.89 6.10 11.78
CA ASP A 371 9.62 5.40 11.95
C ASP A 371 8.49 5.91 11.03
N GLY A 372 8.75 6.95 10.23
CA GLY A 372 7.77 7.51 9.28
C GLY A 372 6.76 8.46 9.93
N THR A 373 6.93 8.75 11.23
CA THR A 373 5.95 9.54 11.98
C THR A 373 5.89 10.99 11.53
N GLU A 374 7.01 11.56 11.06
CA GLU A 374 7.02 12.91 10.53
C GLU A 374 6.36 12.97 9.15
N ALA A 375 6.62 12.02 8.26
CA ALA A 375 5.92 11.93 6.98
C ALA A 375 4.39 11.83 7.18
N ASP A 376 3.94 11.04 8.17
CA ASP A 376 2.52 10.94 8.53
C ASP A 376 1.95 12.27 9.05
N ARG A 377 2.66 12.96 9.96
CA ARG A 377 2.27 14.30 10.47
C ARG A 377 2.18 15.33 9.35
N TRP A 378 3.05 15.22 8.36
CA TRP A 378 3.07 16.04 7.16
C TRP A 378 2.11 15.56 6.07
N GLN A 379 1.22 14.60 6.36
CA GLN A 379 0.23 14.09 5.40
C GLN A 379 0.84 13.63 4.07
N VAL A 380 2.04 13.05 4.11
CA VAL A 380 2.69 12.51 2.93
C VAL A 380 2.02 11.20 2.56
N ILE A 381 1.46 11.16 1.35
CA ILE A 381 0.68 10.02 0.84
C ILE A 381 1.33 9.33 -0.37
N ALA A 382 2.35 9.96 -0.94
CA ALA A 382 3.12 9.48 -2.08
C ALA A 382 4.55 10.02 -1.98
N PHE A 383 5.51 9.29 -2.54
CA PHE A 383 6.91 9.70 -2.58
C PHE A 383 7.37 9.87 -4.05
N PRO A 384 8.14 10.94 -4.36
CA PRO A 384 8.50 12.03 -3.45
C PRO A 384 7.32 12.97 -3.18
N SER A 385 7.36 13.66 -2.04
CA SER A 385 6.48 14.80 -1.74
C SER A 385 7.29 15.97 -1.22
N THR A 386 7.09 17.15 -1.78
CA THR A 386 7.85 18.34 -1.42
C THR A 386 6.95 19.52 -1.11
N TYR A 387 7.25 20.18 -0.01
CA TYR A 387 6.57 21.37 0.48
C TYR A 387 7.49 22.60 0.34
N VAL A 388 6.95 23.70 -0.15
CA VAL A 388 7.64 24.99 -0.19
C VAL A 388 7.01 25.93 0.81
N ILE A 389 7.82 26.41 1.75
CA ILE A 389 7.41 27.22 2.90
C ILE A 389 8.04 28.60 2.77
N ASP A 390 7.25 29.66 2.95
CA ASP A 390 7.75 31.03 2.97
C ASP A 390 8.52 31.37 4.27
N ALA A 391 9.11 32.56 4.29
CA ALA A 391 9.87 33.04 5.45
C ALA A 391 9.01 33.19 6.72
N GLU A 392 7.70 33.38 6.58
CA GLU A 392 6.75 33.46 7.69
C GLU A 392 6.31 32.09 8.23
N GLY A 393 6.69 30.98 7.57
CA GLY A 393 6.32 29.63 8.02
C GLY A 393 5.03 29.08 7.43
N ARG A 394 4.50 29.67 6.35
CA ARG A 394 3.31 29.16 5.66
C ARG A 394 3.70 28.31 4.47
N ILE A 395 2.99 27.21 4.26
CA ILE A 395 3.14 26.41 3.04
C ILE A 395 2.50 27.19 1.89
N ARG A 396 3.28 27.44 0.84
CA ARG A 396 2.86 28.20 -0.35
C ARG A 396 2.65 27.30 -1.54
N TYR A 397 3.49 26.28 -1.68
CA TYR A 397 3.42 25.34 -2.78
C TYR A 397 3.66 23.90 -2.31
N GLY A 398 3.17 22.96 -3.10
CA GLY A 398 3.35 21.53 -2.92
C GLY A 398 3.49 20.81 -4.26
N VAL A 399 4.14 19.65 -4.21
CA VAL A 399 4.27 18.71 -5.33
C VAL A 399 4.41 17.31 -4.75
N ASN A 400 3.73 16.31 -5.30
CA ASN A 400 3.78 14.91 -4.85
C ASN A 400 4.31 13.98 -5.96
N ALA A 401 5.17 14.51 -6.81
CA ALA A 401 5.86 13.81 -7.88
C ALA A 401 7.29 14.34 -8.01
N ALA A 402 8.17 13.55 -8.63
CA ALA A 402 9.48 14.02 -9.04
C ALA A 402 9.34 15.10 -10.11
N ILE A 403 10.06 16.21 -9.96
CA ILE A 403 10.11 17.31 -10.93
C ILE A 403 11.56 17.78 -11.14
N GLU A 404 11.80 18.53 -12.22
CA GLU A 404 13.07 19.22 -12.41
C GLU A 404 13.09 20.50 -11.58
N TRP A 405 13.80 20.48 -10.44
CA TRP A 405 13.83 21.60 -9.50
C TRP A 405 14.63 22.81 -10.01
N ASP A 406 15.48 22.63 -11.01
CA ASP A 406 16.17 23.72 -11.71
C ASP A 406 15.38 24.27 -12.92
N ASP A 407 14.13 23.87 -13.09
CA ASP A 407 13.23 24.49 -14.07
C ASP A 407 13.06 26.01 -13.79
N PRO A 408 13.16 26.88 -14.81
CA PRO A 408 13.04 28.32 -14.63
C PRO A 408 11.75 28.77 -13.91
N GLN A 409 10.63 28.09 -14.12
CA GLN A 409 9.35 28.44 -13.47
C GLN A 409 9.41 28.15 -11.96
N VAL A 410 10.02 27.04 -11.56
CA VAL A 410 10.23 26.68 -10.14
C VAL A 410 11.17 27.69 -9.48
N ILE A 411 12.30 27.98 -10.13
CA ILE A 411 13.27 28.96 -9.63
C ILE A 411 12.62 30.33 -9.46
N ASP A 412 11.85 30.81 -10.44
CA ASP A 412 11.22 32.13 -10.38
C ASP A 412 10.13 32.20 -9.30
N ALA A 413 9.38 31.13 -9.06
CA ALA A 413 8.44 31.04 -7.95
C ALA A 413 9.16 31.18 -6.59
N LEU A 414 10.29 30.48 -6.41
CA LEU A 414 11.09 30.57 -5.18
C LEU A 414 11.74 31.94 -5.01
N ARG A 415 12.26 32.55 -6.08
CA ARG A 415 12.79 33.93 -6.05
C ARG A 415 11.71 34.93 -5.66
N GLN A 416 10.49 34.73 -6.11
CA GLN A 416 9.37 35.59 -5.73
C GLN A 416 9.12 35.49 -4.22
N LEU A 417 9.05 34.28 -3.66
CA LEU A 417 8.89 34.09 -2.22
C LEU A 417 10.01 34.74 -1.40
N ILE A 418 11.26 34.61 -1.85
CA ILE A 418 12.41 35.23 -1.17
C ILE A 418 12.31 36.77 -1.18
N ARG A 419 11.74 37.37 -2.22
CA ARG A 419 11.53 38.82 -2.32
C ARG A 419 10.32 39.31 -1.51
N GLU A 420 9.36 38.43 -1.22
CA GLU A 420 8.21 38.72 -0.35
C GLU A 420 8.63 38.81 1.12
N THR A 421 9.76 38.21 1.49
CA THR A 421 10.34 38.27 2.84
C THR A 421 10.67 39.73 3.24
N PRO A 422 10.18 40.21 4.41
CA PRO A 422 10.33 41.60 4.86
C PRO A 422 11.77 42.10 5.06
#